data_AF-A0A8T3ZMD2-F1
#
_entry.id   AF-A0A8T3ZMD2-F1
#
_cell.length_a   1.000
_cell.length_b   1.000
_cell.length_c   1.000
_cell.angle_alpha   90.00
_cell.angle_beta   90.00
_cell.angle_gamma   90.00
#
_symmetry.space_group_name_H-M   'P 1'
#
loop_
_entity.id
_entity.type
_entity.pdbx_description
1 polymer ?
#
loop_
_entity_poly.entity_id
_entity_poly.type
_entity_poly.pdbx_seq_one_letter_code
_entity_poly.pdbx_strand_id
1 'polypeptide(L)'
;MSWLYILLIIGFLLSLYSFYIDKKVEKSKKFKAVCDVTDHMSCSDAARSDYAAVGGIRNSIKGMLFYPLLALLTSLGFASYVFFLASASLLMTLYLVYASYFKLKNYCVVCTLIYLVNIAIFLVTYSNF
;
A
#
# COMPACT_ATOMS: atom_id res chain seq x y z
N MET A 1 17.54 -8.41 9.61
CA MET A 1 17.57 -7.87 8.22
C MET A 1 16.82 -8.71 7.19
N SER A 2 16.96 -10.05 7.12
CA SER A 2 16.31 -10.85 6.06
C SER A 2 14.78 -10.75 6.01
N TRP A 3 14.11 -10.62 7.17
CA TRP A 3 12.64 -10.48 7.24
C TRP A 3 12.11 -9.20 6.58
N LEU A 4 12.90 -8.12 6.60
CA LEU A 4 12.50 -6.84 5.99
C LEU A 4 12.35 -7.01 4.48
N TYR A 5 13.32 -7.64 3.81
CA TYR A 5 13.26 -7.87 2.37
C TYR A 5 12.05 -8.70 1.93
N ILE A 6 11.64 -9.69 2.73
CA ILE A 6 10.42 -10.47 2.46
C ILE A 6 9.19 -9.55 2.47
N LEU A 7 9.06 -8.70 3.49
CA LEU A 7 7.97 -7.73 3.58
C LEU A 7 7.98 -6.74 2.42
N LEU A 8 9.15 -6.26 2.00
CA LEU A 8 9.31 -5.34 0.87
C LEU A 8 8.87 -5.99 -0.45
N ILE A 9 9.24 -7.26 -0.68
CA ILE A 9 8.81 -8.01 -1.87
C ILE A 9 7.29 -8.19 -1.87
N ILE A 10 6.70 -8.59 -0.74
CA ILE A 10 5.25 -8.75 -0.60
C ILE A 10 4.54 -7.42 -0.87
N GLY A 11 5.00 -6.33 -0.25
CA GLY A 11 4.43 -4.99 -0.46
C GLY A 11 4.50 -4.54 -1.92
N PHE A 12 5.62 -4.81 -2.60
CA PHE A 12 5.80 -4.51 -4.01
C PHE A 12 4.82 -5.29 -4.90
N LEU A 13 4.68 -6.60 -4.68
CA LEU A 13 3.74 -7.44 -5.43
C LEU A 13 2.28 -7.02 -5.22
N LEU A 14 1.89 -6.68 -3.99
CA LEU A 14 0.56 -6.14 -3.69
C LEU A 14 0.33 -4.79 -4.40
N SER A 15 1.33 -3.93 -4.43
CA SER A 15 1.26 -2.63 -5.11
C SER A 15 1.16 -2.78 -6.62
N LEU A 16 1.89 -3.74 -7.21
CA LEU A 16 1.77 -4.10 -8.62
C LEU A 16 0.35 -4.58 -8.95
N TYR A 17 -0.23 -5.43 -8.11
CA TYR A 17 -1.60 -5.91 -8.31
C TYR A 17 -2.63 -4.77 -8.18
N SER A 18 -2.45 -3.89 -7.19
CA SER A 18 -3.27 -2.68 -7.02
C SER A 18 -3.16 -1.75 -8.25
N PHE A 19 -1.95 -1.57 -8.79
CA PHE A 19 -1.73 -0.81 -10.01
C PHE A 19 -2.40 -1.44 -11.24
N TYR A 20 -2.36 -2.77 -11.34
CA TYR A 20 -3.10 -3.50 -12.39
C TYR A 20 -4.61 -3.23 -12.31
N ILE A 21 -5.18 -3.26 -11.09
CA ILE A 21 -6.60 -2.93 -10.87
C ILE A 21 -6.87 -1.49 -11.28
N ASP A 22 -6.05 -0.52 -10.82
CA ASP A 22 -6.16 0.90 -11.19
C ASP A 22 -6.24 1.08 -12.71
N LYS A 23 -5.35 0.41 -13.46
CA LYS A 23 -5.34 0.48 -14.92
C LYS A 23 -6.57 -0.17 -15.57
N LYS A 24 -7.12 -1.21 -14.96
CA LYS A 24 -8.33 -1.87 -15.47
C LYS A 24 -9.59 -1.05 -15.20
N VAL A 25 -9.71 -0.43 -14.02
CA VAL A 25 -10.85 0.44 -13.70
C VAL A 25 -10.82 1.76 -14.49
N GLU A 26 -9.64 2.29 -14.82
CA GLU A 26 -9.49 3.42 -15.75
C GLU A 26 -10.03 3.10 -17.15
N LYS A 27 -9.77 1.88 -17.64
CA LYS A 27 -10.19 1.46 -18.99
C LYS A 27 -11.65 1.07 -19.07
N SER A 28 -12.25 0.58 -17.98
CA SER A 28 -13.65 0.14 -17.98
C SER A 28 -14.31 0.31 -16.61
N LYS A 29 -15.38 1.10 -16.59
CA LYS A 29 -16.26 1.23 -15.41
C LYS A 29 -17.00 -0.07 -15.05
N LYS A 30 -17.05 -1.05 -15.97
CA LYS A 30 -17.68 -2.37 -15.73
C LYS A 30 -16.72 -3.41 -15.17
N PHE A 31 -15.42 -3.11 -15.09
CA PHE A 31 -14.44 -4.04 -14.54
C PHE A 31 -14.76 -4.35 -13.06
N LYS A 32 -14.66 -5.62 -12.68
CA LYS A 32 -14.67 -6.08 -11.30
C LYS A 32 -13.40 -6.89 -11.07
N ALA A 33 -12.70 -6.60 -9.99
CA ALA A 33 -11.49 -7.28 -9.60
C ALA A 33 -11.83 -8.65 -9.01
N VAL A 34 -10.87 -9.56 -9.04
CA VAL A 34 -11.03 -10.89 -8.43
C VAL A 34 -11.23 -10.79 -6.90
N CYS A 35 -10.68 -9.74 -6.29
CA CYS A 35 -10.84 -9.46 -4.86
C CYS A 35 -12.11 -8.67 -4.51
N ASP A 36 -13.06 -8.49 -5.44
CA ASP A 36 -14.39 -7.95 -5.14
C ASP A 36 -15.28 -9.11 -4.63
N VAL A 37 -15.46 -9.19 -3.31
CA VAL A 37 -16.19 -10.29 -2.64
C VAL A 37 -17.65 -9.91 -2.39
N THR A 38 -17.88 -8.69 -1.90
CA THR A 38 -19.22 -8.15 -1.61
C THR A 38 -19.26 -6.66 -1.96
N ASP A 39 -20.45 -6.05 -1.96
CA ASP A 39 -20.59 -4.61 -2.22
C ASP A 39 -19.88 -3.73 -1.19
N HIS A 40 -19.59 -4.27 0.00
CA HIS A 40 -18.80 -3.61 1.04
C HIS A 40 -17.34 -4.07 1.07
N MET A 41 -16.94 -5.04 0.24
CA MET A 41 -15.57 -5.55 0.10
C MET A 41 -15.16 -5.55 -1.37
N SER A 42 -14.83 -4.36 -1.89
CA SER A 42 -14.55 -4.13 -3.31
C SER A 42 -13.23 -3.40 -3.51
N CYS A 43 -12.25 -4.10 -4.10
CA CYS A 43 -10.99 -3.49 -4.55
C CYS A 43 -11.22 -2.51 -5.69
N SER A 44 -12.16 -2.82 -6.59
CA SER A 44 -12.47 -1.93 -7.72
C SER A 44 -13.03 -0.59 -7.26
N ASP A 45 -13.90 -0.59 -6.25
CA ASP A 45 -14.49 0.66 -5.74
C ASP A 45 -13.48 1.46 -4.94
N ALA A 46 -12.59 0.79 -4.20
CA ALA A 46 -11.44 1.46 -3.58
C ALA A 46 -10.54 2.12 -4.64
N ALA A 47 -10.27 1.45 -5.77
CA ALA A 47 -9.45 1.97 -6.87
C ALA A 47 -10.12 3.11 -7.68
N ARG A 48 -11.46 3.21 -7.63
CA ARG A 48 -12.24 4.31 -8.24
C ARG A 48 -12.46 5.49 -7.32
N SER A 49 -12.23 5.32 -6.03
CA SER A 49 -12.49 6.37 -5.04
C SER A 49 -11.55 7.55 -5.19
N ASP A 50 -11.97 8.71 -4.67
CA ASP A 50 -11.12 9.90 -4.59
C ASP A 50 -9.87 9.68 -3.73
N TYR A 51 -9.88 8.65 -2.88
CA TYR A 51 -8.76 8.29 -2.01
C TYR A 51 -7.77 7.33 -2.68
N ALA A 52 -8.04 6.86 -3.90
CA ALA A 52 -7.11 6.04 -4.69
C ALA A 52 -5.82 6.81 -5.05
N ALA A 53 -5.89 8.14 -5.07
CA ALA A 53 -4.76 9.03 -5.27
C ALA A 53 -4.70 10.09 -4.17
N VAL A 54 -3.49 10.44 -3.74
CA VAL A 54 -3.27 11.52 -2.78
C VAL A 54 -2.24 12.46 -3.35
N GLY A 55 -2.54 13.76 -3.43
CA GLY A 55 -1.66 14.73 -4.08
C GLY A 55 -1.47 14.45 -5.57
N GLY A 56 -2.51 13.98 -6.26
CA GLY A 56 -2.50 13.72 -7.71
C GLY A 56 -1.80 12.43 -8.15
N ILE A 57 -1.16 11.69 -7.23
CA ILE A 57 -0.45 10.44 -7.54
C ILE A 57 -1.22 9.26 -6.93
N ARG A 58 -1.51 8.24 -7.75
CA ARG A 58 -2.14 6.99 -7.31
C ARG A 58 -1.30 6.31 -6.23
N ASN A 59 -1.94 5.82 -5.18
CA ASN A 59 -1.26 5.18 -4.07
C ASN A 59 -0.54 3.89 -4.49
N SER A 60 -1.05 3.17 -5.50
CA SER A 60 -0.40 2.00 -6.08
C SER A 60 0.99 2.33 -6.65
N ILE A 61 1.11 3.46 -7.37
CA ILE A 61 2.39 3.94 -7.92
C ILE A 61 3.34 4.33 -6.79
N LYS A 62 2.84 5.02 -5.76
CA LYS A 62 3.65 5.35 -4.58
C LYS A 62 4.21 4.10 -3.91
N GLY A 63 3.39 3.07 -3.73
CA GLY A 63 3.82 1.77 -3.21
C GLY A 63 4.88 1.12 -4.09
N MET A 64 4.66 1.06 -5.40
CA MET A 64 5.62 0.49 -6.36
C MET A 64 6.99 1.17 -6.32
N LEU A 65 7.06 2.47 -6.03
CA LEU A 65 8.33 3.19 -5.88
C LEU A 65 8.91 3.07 -4.47
N PHE A 66 8.04 3.06 -3.45
CA PHE A 66 8.41 3.03 -2.04
C PHE A 66 9.17 1.75 -1.67
N TYR A 67 8.67 0.56 -2.02
CA TYR A 67 9.30 -0.69 -1.58
C TYR A 67 10.70 -0.93 -2.17
N PRO A 68 10.96 -0.71 -3.48
CA PRO A 68 12.31 -0.79 -4.04
C PRO A 68 13.26 0.26 -3.47
N LEU A 69 12.78 1.49 -3.24
CA LEU A 69 13.58 2.54 -2.60
C LEU A 69 13.99 2.13 -1.19
N LEU A 70 13.07 1.57 -0.40
CA LEU A 70 13.36 1.07 0.93
C LEU A 70 14.35 -0.09 0.91
N ALA A 71 14.24 -1.00 -0.07
CA ALA A 71 15.18 -2.10 -0.25
C ALA A 71 16.58 -1.60 -0.58
N LEU A 72 16.70 -0.61 -1.47
CA LEU A 72 17.97 0.03 -1.83
C LEU A 72 18.62 0.70 -0.62
N LEU A 73 17.88 1.52 0.12
CA LEU A 73 18.39 2.21 1.32
C LEU A 73 18.82 1.23 2.41
N THR A 74 18.08 0.13 2.58
CA THR A 74 18.45 -0.95 3.51
C THR A 74 19.77 -1.58 3.10
N SER A 75 19.96 -1.89 1.81
CA SER A 75 21.21 -2.50 1.29
C SER A 75 22.41 -1.57 1.38
N LEU A 76 22.19 -0.25 1.33
CA LEU A 76 23.23 0.78 1.49
C LEU A 76 23.54 1.10 2.96
N GLY A 77 22.83 0.50 3.93
CA GLY A 77 23.06 0.72 5.37
C GLY A 77 22.46 2.01 5.93
N PHE A 78 21.57 2.68 5.20
CA PHE A 78 20.94 3.95 5.62
C PHE A 78 19.75 3.73 6.58
N ALA A 79 20.01 3.09 7.73
CA ALA A 79 18.97 2.67 8.68
C ALA A 79 18.06 3.82 9.16
N SER A 80 18.61 5.00 9.47
CA SER A 80 17.81 6.15 9.92
C SER A 80 16.83 6.63 8.86
N TYR A 81 17.24 6.67 7.59
CA TYR A 81 16.35 7.06 6.49
C TYR A 81 15.23 6.03 6.27
N VAL A 82 15.55 4.74 6.37
CA VAL A 82 14.56 3.66 6.31
C VAL A 82 13.53 3.82 7.42
N PHE A 83 13.96 4.13 8.65
CA PHE A 83 13.08 4.37 9.79
C PHE A 83 12.14 5.57 9.59
N PHE A 84 12.67 6.71 9.13
CA PHE A 84 11.83 7.90 8.86
C PHE A 84 10.82 7.64 7.74
N LEU A 85 11.22 6.97 6.66
CA LEU A 85 10.31 6.61 5.56
C LEU A 85 9.25 5.59 5.99
N ALA A 86 9.62 4.59 6.81
CA ALA A 86 8.66 3.65 7.38
C ALA A 86 7.64 4.35 8.30
N SER A 87 8.11 5.30 9.12
CA SER A 87 7.24 6.13 9.98
C SER A 87 6.26 6.98 9.16
N ALA A 88 6.75 7.62 8.09
CA ALA A 88 5.90 8.38 7.18
C ALA A 88 4.85 7.49 6.48
N SER A 89 5.25 6.28 6.07
CA SER A 89 4.34 5.29 5.49
C SER A 89 3.26 4.82 6.48
N LEU A 90 3.61 4.71 7.77
CA LEU A 90 2.64 4.40 8.83
C LEU A 90 1.59 5.52 8.98
N LEU A 91 2.00 6.79 9.01
CA LEU A 91 1.06 7.92 9.07
C LEU A 91 0.11 7.94 7.86
N MET A 92 0.65 7.70 6.67
CA MET A 92 -0.14 7.57 5.44
C MET A 92 -1.12 6.39 5.50
N THR A 93 -0.67 5.27 6.06
CA THR A 93 -1.50 4.07 6.27
C THR A 93 -2.66 4.36 7.21
N LEU A 94 -2.43 5.04 8.33
CA LEU A 94 -3.49 5.44 9.26
C LEU A 94 -4.53 6.36 8.60
N TYR A 95 -4.08 7.31 7.79
CA TYR A 95 -4.97 8.17 7.00
C TYR A 95 -5.84 7.36 6.03
N LEU A 96 -5.23 6.42 5.29
CA LEU A 96 -5.94 5.60 4.30
C LEU A 96 -6.90 4.59 4.95
N VAL A 97 -6.55 4.06 6.13
CA VAL A 97 -7.47 3.25 6.95
C VAL A 97 -8.65 4.10 7.39
N TYR A 98 -8.41 5.30 7.91
CA TYR A 98 -9.51 6.19 8.28
C TYR A 98 -10.43 6.48 7.08
N ALA A 99 -9.87 6.82 5.93
CA ALA A 99 -10.63 7.05 4.71
C ALA A 99 -11.45 5.80 4.31
N SER A 100 -10.80 4.65 4.13
CA SER A 100 -11.45 3.44 3.60
C SER A 100 -12.59 2.95 4.49
N TYR A 101 -12.36 2.90 5.80
CA TYR A 101 -13.29 2.28 6.74
C TYR A 101 -14.40 3.24 7.18
N PHE A 102 -14.09 4.53 7.39
CA PHE A 102 -15.06 5.50 7.91
C PHE A 102 -15.70 6.37 6.84
N LYS A 103 -14.96 6.77 5.80
CA LYS A 103 -15.49 7.62 4.72
C LYS A 103 -16.14 6.79 3.62
N LEU A 104 -15.42 5.81 3.06
CA LEU A 104 -15.98 4.98 1.98
C LEU A 104 -16.87 3.85 2.49
N LYS A 105 -16.65 3.39 3.73
CA LYS A 105 -17.28 2.17 4.28
C LYS A 105 -17.07 0.96 3.36
N ASN A 106 -15.87 0.85 2.79
CA ASN A 106 -15.49 -0.20 1.86
C ASN A 106 -14.16 -0.84 2.30
N TYR A 107 -14.15 -2.17 2.33
CA TYR A 107 -13.05 -2.98 2.82
C TYR A 107 -12.30 -3.61 1.65
N CYS A 108 -11.22 -2.96 1.21
CA CYS A 108 -10.35 -3.53 0.19
C CYS A 108 -9.33 -4.49 0.83
N VAL A 109 -9.40 -5.78 0.48
CA VAL A 109 -8.49 -6.81 1.00
C VAL A 109 -7.04 -6.49 0.65
N VAL A 110 -6.75 -6.10 -0.59
CA VAL A 110 -5.39 -5.79 -1.05
C VAL A 110 -4.81 -4.58 -0.30
N CYS A 111 -5.59 -3.50 -0.16
CA CYS A 111 -5.17 -2.33 0.61
C CYS A 111 -4.93 -2.70 2.08
N THR A 112 -5.80 -3.53 2.67
CA THR A 112 -5.65 -4.00 4.05
C THR A 112 -4.33 -4.77 4.23
N LEU A 113 -3.98 -5.65 3.28
CA LEU A 113 -2.71 -6.35 3.30
C LEU A 113 -1.52 -5.38 3.19
N ILE A 114 -1.60 -4.36 2.33
CA ILE A 114 -0.58 -3.32 2.23
C ILE A 114 -0.43 -2.56 3.56
N TYR A 115 -1.53 -2.25 4.25
CA TYR A 115 -1.49 -1.60 5.55
C TYR A 115 -0.78 -2.46 6.60
N LEU A 116 -1.09 -3.75 6.65
CA LEU A 116 -0.42 -4.69 7.54
C LEU A 116 1.07 -4.81 7.23
N VAL A 117 1.44 -4.86 5.94
CA VAL A 117 2.84 -4.87 5.52
C VAL A 117 3.58 -3.60 5.95
N ASN A 118 2.97 -2.42 5.80
CA ASN A 118 3.58 -1.16 6.21
C ASN A 118 3.78 -1.08 7.74
N ILE A 119 2.80 -1.55 8.52
CA ILE A 119 2.91 -1.66 9.98
C ILE A 119 4.04 -2.62 10.35
N ALA A 120 4.11 -3.80 9.72
CA ALA A 120 5.17 -4.76 9.96
C ALA A 120 6.57 -4.21 9.62
N ILE A 121 6.71 -3.49 8.50
CA ILE A 121 7.95 -2.81 8.12
C ILE A 121 8.37 -1.80 9.20
N PHE A 122 7.43 -0.97 9.68
CA PHE A 122 7.71 -0.03 10.75
C PHE A 122 8.18 -0.73 12.03
N LEU A 123 7.49 -1.79 12.47
CA LEU A 123 7.87 -2.55 13.67
C LEU A 123 9.26 -3.19 13.54
N VAL A 124 9.55 -3.81 12.39
CA VAL A 124 10.87 -4.40 12.12
C VAL A 124 11.95 -3.32 12.07
N THR A 125 11.67 -2.17 11.48
CA THR A 125 12.66 -1.09 11.40
C THR A 125 12.90 -0.46 12.77
N TYR A 126 11.84 -0.26 13.57
CA TYR A 126 11.92 0.25 14.93
C TYR A 126 12.75 -0.65 15.85
N SER A 127 12.61 -1.99 15.74
CA SER A 127 13.40 -2.91 16.55
C SER A 127 14.88 -2.98 16.17
N ASN A 128 15.26 -2.44 15.00
CA ASN A 128 16.63 -2.44 14.48
C ASN A 128 17.25 -1.03 14.47
N PHE A 129 16.52 -0.02 14.97
CA PHE A 129 16.99 1.36 15.13
C PHE A 129 17.62 1.52 16.53
#